data_AF-A0A2E6K9J8-F1
#
_entry.id   AF-A0A2E6K9J8-F1
#
_cell.length_a   1.000
_cell.length_b   1.000
_cell.length_c   1.000
_cell.angle_alpha   90.00
_cell.angle_beta   90.00
_cell.angle_gamma   90.00
#
_symmetry.space_group_name_H-M   'P 1'
#
loop_
_entity.id
_entity.type
_entity.pdbx_description
1 polymer ?
#
loop_
_entity_poly.entity_id
_entity_poly.type
_entity_poly.pdbx_seq_one_letter_code
_entity_poly.pdbx_strand_id
1 'polypeptide(L)'
;MVAKWRLILLAVYAVVTAAAMIAMGQPETLKWYLLAIPFFLWAMAPVAWLCLRRKRPLASGIGAAICAAAGAAIFGSTAWLPPVDAQAGLVFVFVPAYQFAFALLWVAALAIIARLTSKES
;
A
#
# COMPACT_ATOMS: atom_id res chain seq x y z
N MET A 1 -5.48 15.26 14.14
CA MET A 1 -5.99 13.92 14.49
C MET A 1 -6.14 13.11 13.20
N VAL A 2 -5.66 11.86 13.13
CA VAL A 2 -5.87 11.00 11.94
C VAL A 2 -7.29 10.45 12.01
N ALA A 3 -8.05 10.53 10.92
CA ALA A 3 -9.43 10.03 10.89
C ALA A 3 -9.45 8.50 11.10
N LYS A 4 -10.34 8.01 11.98
CA LYS A 4 -10.43 6.59 12.36
C LYS A 4 -10.49 5.64 11.15
N TRP A 5 -11.24 6.01 10.11
CA TRP A 5 -11.40 5.19 8.91
C TRP A 5 -10.09 4.97 8.13
N ARG A 6 -9.12 5.89 8.19
CA ARG A 6 -7.81 5.73 7.52
C ARG A 6 -6.96 4.67 8.20
N LEU A 7 -7.08 4.54 9.52
CA LEU A 7 -6.44 3.47 10.28
C LEU A 7 -7.13 2.13 10.01
N ILE A 8 -8.46 2.12 9.89
CA ILE A 8 -9.21 0.92 9.47
C ILE A 8 -8.76 0.47 8.08
N LEU A 9 -8.67 1.39 7.11
CA LEU A 9 -8.15 1.10 5.78
C LEU A 9 -6.75 0.48 5.82
N LEU A 10 -5.85 1.07 6.61
CA LEU A 10 -4.48 0.57 6.77
C LEU A 10 -4.47 -0.82 7.40
N ALA A 11 -5.31 -1.07 8.41
CA ALA A 11 -5.45 -2.36 9.06
C ALA A 11 -5.99 -3.44 8.10
N VAL A 12 -7.03 -3.11 7.32
CA VAL A 12 -7.58 -4.02 6.30
C VAL A 12 -6.51 -4.35 5.26
N TYR A 13 -5.79 -3.34 4.77
CA TYR A 13 -4.70 -3.56 3.81
C TYR A 13 -3.59 -4.45 4.39
N ALA A 14 -3.21 -4.23 5.64
CA ALA A 14 -2.27 -5.07 6.38
C ALA A 14 -2.72 -6.54 6.46
N VAL A 15 -3.99 -6.79 6.77
CA VAL A 15 -4.53 -8.16 6.81
C VAL A 15 -4.47 -8.81 5.43
N VAL A 16 -4.87 -8.09 4.37
CA VAL A 16 -4.84 -8.62 3.00
C VAL A 16 -3.42 -8.94 2.56
N THR A 17 -2.46 -8.03 2.80
CA THR A 17 -1.06 -8.26 2.45
C THR A 17 -0.47 -9.44 3.23
N ALA A 18 -0.75 -9.55 4.53
CA ALA A 18 -0.28 -10.69 5.33
C ALA A 18 -0.88 -12.02 4.84
N ALA A 19 -2.18 -12.05 4.55
CA ALA A 19 -2.85 -13.22 4.01
C ALA A 19 -2.26 -13.65 2.65
N ALA A 20 -1.98 -12.70 1.77
CA ALA A 20 -1.34 -12.98 0.48
C ALA A 20 0.09 -13.52 0.66
N MET A 21 0.88 -12.97 1.59
CA MET A 21 2.24 -13.48 1.86
C MET A 21 2.23 -14.92 2.38
N ILE A 22 1.29 -15.24 3.27
CA ILE A 22 1.11 -16.59 3.80
C ILE A 22 0.68 -17.55 2.68
N ALA A 23 -0.28 -17.14 1.84
CA ALA A 23 -0.80 -17.97 0.75
C ALA A 23 0.26 -18.33 -0.31
N MET A 24 1.18 -17.39 -0.61
CA MET A 24 2.25 -17.62 -1.59
C MET A 24 3.55 -18.20 -0.99
N GLY A 25 3.63 -18.32 0.34
CA GLY A 25 4.85 -18.66 1.06
C GLY A 25 4.80 -20.02 1.76
N GLN A 26 5.85 -20.31 2.54
CA GLN A 26 5.94 -21.46 3.44
C GLN A 26 6.20 -20.96 4.86
N PRO A 27 5.16 -20.64 5.64
CA PRO A 27 5.29 -20.02 6.97
C PRO A 27 5.83 -20.98 8.05
N GLU A 28 6.34 -22.14 7.66
CA GLU A 28 6.82 -23.19 8.59
C GLU A 28 8.25 -22.93 9.09
N THR A 29 8.99 -22.00 8.47
CA THR A 29 10.41 -21.77 8.80
C THR A 29 10.67 -20.38 9.33
N LEU A 30 11.59 -20.26 10.29
CA LEU A 30 12.05 -18.95 10.80
C LEU A 30 12.62 -18.07 9.67
N LYS A 31 13.30 -18.66 8.69
CA LYS A 31 13.84 -17.97 7.52
C LYS A 31 12.75 -17.23 6.73
N TRP A 32 11.57 -17.81 6.63
CA TRP A 32 10.43 -17.17 5.98
C TRP A 32 10.05 -15.87 6.69
N TYR A 33 9.91 -15.87 8.01
CA TYR A 33 9.55 -14.66 8.78
C TYR A 33 10.61 -13.56 8.68
N LEU A 34 11.90 -13.93 8.70
CA LEU A 34 13.01 -12.98 8.56
C LEU A 34 12.98 -12.23 7.23
N LEU A 35 12.51 -12.88 6.16
CA LEU A 35 12.33 -12.24 4.85
C LEU A 35 10.96 -11.56 4.72
N ALA A 36 9.91 -12.18 5.24
CA ALA A 36 8.54 -11.69 5.09
C ALA A 36 8.29 -10.37 5.82
N ILE A 37 8.84 -10.18 7.03
CA ILE A 37 8.61 -8.96 7.81
C ILE A 37 9.10 -7.68 7.08
N PRO A 38 10.34 -7.62 6.55
CA PRO A 38 10.78 -6.48 5.74
C PRO A 38 9.90 -6.21 4.53
N PHE A 39 9.52 -7.25 3.77
CA PHE A 39 8.65 -7.09 2.59
C PHE A 39 7.23 -6.66 2.96
N PHE A 40 6.71 -7.13 4.08
CA PHE A 40 5.44 -6.69 4.62
C PHE A 40 5.47 -5.20 4.96
N LEU A 41 6.49 -4.75 5.70
CA LEU A 41 6.67 -3.34 6.04
C LEU A 41 6.85 -2.47 4.78
N TRP A 42 7.62 -2.98 3.80
CA TRP A 42 7.80 -2.34 2.50
C TRP A 42 6.47 -2.18 1.75
N ALA A 43 5.65 -3.22 1.71
CA ALA A 43 4.32 -3.19 1.11
C ALA A 43 3.35 -2.23 1.80
N MET A 44 3.43 -2.13 3.12
CA MET A 44 2.59 -1.23 3.90
C MET A 44 2.98 0.24 3.78
N ALA A 45 4.27 0.54 3.56
CA ALA A 45 4.83 1.88 3.64
C ALA A 45 4.13 2.95 2.76
N PRO A 46 3.83 2.75 1.47
CA PRO A 46 3.21 3.79 0.65
C PRO A 46 1.79 4.12 1.11
N VAL A 47 0.99 3.11 1.48
CA VAL A 47 -0.36 3.29 2.02
C VAL A 47 -0.31 3.96 3.40
N ALA A 48 0.60 3.51 4.26
CA ALA A 48 0.82 4.12 5.58
C ALA A 48 1.20 5.61 5.47
N TRP A 49 2.08 5.96 4.53
CA TRP A 49 2.48 7.34 4.29
C TRP A 49 1.28 8.22 3.93
N LEU A 50 0.43 7.76 3.01
CA LEU A 50 -0.80 8.47 2.62
C LEU A 50 -1.82 8.51 3.77
N CYS A 51 -1.96 7.44 4.57
CA CYS A 51 -2.88 7.36 5.71
C CYS A 51 -2.46 8.20 6.93
N LEU A 52 -1.17 8.43 7.14
CA LEU A 52 -0.66 9.20 8.29
C LEU A 52 -0.44 10.68 7.97
N ARG A 53 -0.48 11.06 6.68
CA ARG A 53 -0.32 12.45 6.25
C ARG A 53 -1.39 13.36 6.85
N ARG A 54 -0.97 14.47 7.48
CA ARG A 54 -1.87 15.44 8.13
C ARG A 54 -2.37 16.53 7.18
N LYS A 55 -1.62 16.88 6.13
CA LYS A 55 -2.03 17.88 5.14
C LYS A 55 -3.12 17.29 4.23
N ARG A 56 -4.24 18.00 4.08
CA ARG A 56 -5.39 17.59 3.24
C ARG A 56 -5.84 16.15 3.57
N PRO A 57 -6.37 15.91 4.77
CA PRO A 57 -6.60 14.55 5.29
C PRO A 57 -7.59 13.74 4.44
N LEU A 58 -8.63 14.39 3.89
CA LEU A 58 -9.60 13.73 3.02
C LEU A 58 -8.96 13.29 1.70
N ALA A 59 -8.30 14.21 0.97
CA ALA A 59 -7.66 13.90 -0.30
C ALA A 59 -6.50 12.88 -0.16
N SER A 60 -5.73 12.95 0.93
CA SER A 60 -4.70 11.94 1.22
C SER A 60 -5.33 10.57 1.54
N GLY A 61 -6.47 10.56 2.24
CA GLY A 61 -7.22 9.34 2.51
C GLY A 61 -7.78 8.69 1.23
N ILE A 62 -8.32 9.48 0.30
CA ILE A 62 -8.79 8.97 -1.01
C ILE A 62 -7.62 8.35 -1.78
N GLY A 63 -6.49 9.05 -1.85
CA GLY A 63 -5.27 8.51 -2.46
C GLY A 63 -4.84 7.19 -1.80
N ALA A 64 -4.88 7.11 -0.47
CA ALA A 64 -4.58 5.88 0.25
C ALA A 64 -5.55 4.75 -0.11
N ALA A 65 -6.85 5.03 -0.24
CA ALA A 65 -7.86 4.04 -0.59
C ALA A 65 -7.64 3.47 -2.00
N ILE A 66 -7.36 4.34 -2.97
CA ILE A 66 -7.03 3.93 -4.35
C ILE A 66 -5.76 3.07 -4.36
N CYS A 67 -4.72 3.53 -3.67
CA CYS A 67 -3.43 2.84 -3.57
C CYS A 67 -3.58 1.44 -2.94
N ALA A 68 -4.31 1.35 -1.82
CA ALA A 68 -4.57 0.11 -1.12
C ALA A 68 -5.44 -0.84 -1.94
N ALA A 69 -6.50 -0.35 -2.59
CA ALA A 69 -7.38 -1.17 -3.42
C ALA A 69 -6.63 -1.77 -4.62
N ALA A 70 -5.82 -0.97 -5.31
CA ALA A 70 -5.00 -1.44 -6.43
C ALA A 70 -3.98 -2.51 -5.96
N GLY A 71 -3.26 -2.25 -4.86
CA GLY A 71 -2.32 -3.21 -4.31
C GLY A 71 -2.99 -4.51 -3.85
N ALA A 72 -4.14 -4.41 -3.16
CA ALA A 72 -4.91 -5.55 -2.70
C ALA A 72 -5.43 -6.40 -3.86
N ALA A 73 -5.90 -5.77 -4.94
CA ALA A 73 -6.35 -6.47 -6.14
C ALA A 73 -5.21 -7.26 -6.80
N ILE A 74 -4.01 -6.68 -6.91
CA ILE A 74 -2.85 -7.36 -7.52
C ILE A 74 -2.32 -8.47 -6.61
N PHE A 75 -2.21 -8.23 -5.30
CA PHE A 75 -1.83 -9.29 -4.36
C PHE A 75 -2.84 -10.43 -4.39
N GLY A 76 -4.12 -10.12 -4.43
CA GLY A 76 -5.16 -11.12 -4.43
C GLY A 76 -5.23 -11.93 -5.72
N SER A 77 -5.08 -11.27 -6.87
CA SER A 77 -5.01 -12.00 -8.14
C SER A 77 -3.78 -12.88 -8.19
N THR A 78 -2.63 -12.42 -7.72
CA THR A 78 -1.38 -13.20 -7.72
C THR A 78 -1.44 -14.39 -6.76
N ALA A 79 -2.08 -14.22 -5.59
CA ALA A 79 -2.18 -15.28 -4.58
C ALA A 79 -3.23 -16.36 -4.89
N TRP A 80 -4.30 -16.04 -5.63
CA TRP A 80 -5.48 -16.91 -5.70
C TRP A 80 -6.05 -17.20 -7.11
N LEU A 81 -5.61 -16.55 -8.21
CA LEU A 81 -6.28 -16.67 -9.51
C LEU A 81 -5.52 -17.43 -10.64
N PRO A 82 -4.17 -17.44 -10.73
CA PRO A 82 -3.40 -18.34 -11.61
C PRO A 82 -2.51 -19.35 -10.85
N PRO A 83 -1.89 -20.35 -11.53
CA PRO A 83 -0.90 -21.21 -10.87
C PRO A 83 0.24 -20.35 -10.33
N VAL A 84 0.51 -20.47 -9.03
CA VAL A 84 1.55 -19.72 -8.34
C VAL A 84 2.92 -20.14 -8.90
N ASP A 85 3.54 -19.23 -9.65
CA ASP A 85 4.92 -19.31 -10.13
C ASP A 85 5.89 -18.99 -8.97
N ALA A 86 7.09 -19.57 -8.98
CA ALA A 86 8.20 -19.19 -8.09
C ALA A 86 8.50 -17.67 -8.08
N GLN A 87 8.15 -16.94 -9.14
CA GLN A 87 8.29 -15.49 -9.27
C GLN A 87 7.15 -14.71 -8.61
N ALA A 88 6.08 -15.36 -8.13
CA ALA A 88 4.94 -14.68 -7.50
C ALA A 88 5.36 -13.79 -6.33
N GLY A 89 6.43 -14.14 -5.60
CA GLY A 89 6.99 -13.34 -4.52
C GLY A 89 7.51 -11.96 -4.94
N LEU A 90 7.87 -11.76 -6.22
CA LEU A 90 8.32 -10.47 -6.75
C LEU A 90 7.24 -9.40 -6.70
N VAL A 91 5.97 -9.79 -6.60
CA VAL A 91 4.84 -8.87 -6.42
C VAL A 91 5.04 -7.98 -5.18
N PHE A 92 5.64 -8.52 -4.12
CA PHE A 92 5.95 -7.79 -2.88
C PHE A 92 7.12 -6.82 -3.01
N VAL A 93 7.85 -6.84 -4.13
CA VAL A 93 8.91 -5.87 -4.44
C VAL A 93 8.34 -4.77 -5.33
N PHE A 94 7.72 -5.17 -6.44
CA PHE A 94 7.32 -4.24 -7.50
C PHE A 94 6.01 -3.51 -7.21
N VAL A 95 4.99 -4.16 -6.64
CA VAL A 95 3.73 -3.48 -6.31
C VAL A 95 3.96 -2.32 -5.35
N PRO A 96 4.71 -2.49 -4.25
CA PRO A 96 4.97 -1.35 -3.35
C PRO A 96 5.80 -0.25 -4.01
N ALA A 97 6.74 -0.60 -4.91
CA ALA A 97 7.50 0.39 -5.67
C ALA A 97 6.58 1.24 -6.57
N TYR A 98 5.64 0.61 -7.29
CA TYR A 98 4.63 1.32 -8.08
C TYR A 98 3.68 2.14 -7.20
N GLN A 99 3.30 1.62 -6.04
CA GLN A 99 2.48 2.35 -5.05
C GLN A 99 3.21 3.57 -4.49
N PHE A 100 4.53 3.51 -4.29
CA PHE A 100 5.35 4.67 -3.92
C PHE A 100 5.38 5.72 -5.02
N ALA A 101 5.57 5.31 -6.28
CA ALA A 101 5.52 6.21 -7.42
C ALA A 101 4.15 6.91 -7.49
N PHE A 102 3.06 6.15 -7.36
CA PHE A 102 1.71 6.69 -7.27
C PHE A 102 1.55 7.67 -6.09
N ALA A 103 1.98 7.29 -4.88
CA ALA A 103 1.86 8.13 -3.70
C ALA A 103 2.61 9.45 -3.86
N LEU A 104 3.82 9.41 -4.45
CA LEU A 104 4.62 10.60 -4.75
C LEU A 104 3.91 11.51 -5.76
N LEU A 105 3.40 10.96 -6.86
CA LEU A 105 2.66 11.71 -7.88
C LEU A 105 1.39 12.33 -7.31
N TRP A 106 0.63 11.58 -6.50
CA TRP A 106 -0.57 12.06 -5.82
C TRP A 106 -0.25 13.23 -4.87
N VAL A 107 0.81 13.07 -4.07
CA VAL A 107 1.29 14.09 -3.14
C VAL A 107 1.71 15.36 -3.89
N ALA A 108 2.43 15.21 -5.01
CA ALA A 108 2.87 16.31 -5.85
C ALA A 108 1.69 17.05 -6.49
N ALA A 109 0.73 16.32 -7.06
CA ALA A 109 -0.50 16.89 -7.63
C ALA A 109 -1.27 17.71 -6.58
N LEU A 110 -1.44 17.18 -5.37
CA LEU A 110 -2.07 17.92 -4.27
C LEU A 110 -1.30 19.18 -3.89
N ALA A 111 0.04 19.16 -3.96
CA ALA A 111 0.85 20.35 -3.67
C ALA A 111 0.73 21.41 -4.78
N ILE A 112 0.68 21.01 -6.05
CA ILE A 112 0.48 21.92 -7.19
C ILE A 112 -0.89 22.59 -7.08
N ILE A 113 -1.96 21.81 -6.90
CA ILE A 113 -3.32 22.33 -6.73
C ILE A 113 -3.38 23.34 -5.57
N ALA A 114 -2.71 23.04 -4.45
CA ALA A 114 -2.66 23.96 -3.31
C ALA A 114 -2.05 25.33 -3.65
N ARG A 115 -0.98 25.34 -4.45
CA ARG A 115 -0.29 26.57 -4.85
C ARG A 115 -1.10 27.39 -5.86
N LEU A 116 -1.89 26.73 -6.71
CA LEU A 116 -2.75 27.42 -7.67
C LEU A 116 -3.91 28.10 -6.96
N THR A 117 -4.60 27.39 -6.07
CA THR A 117 -5.76 27.94 -5.33
C THR A 117 -5.40 29.06 -4.36
N SER A 118 -4.16 29.13 -3.86
CA SER A 118 -3.73 30.19 -2.94
C SER A 118 -3.35 31.51 -3.62
N LYS A 119 -3.23 31.54 -4.95
CA LYS A 119 -2.92 32.76 -5.71
C LYS A 119 -4.18 33.53 -6.12
N GLU A 120 -5.34 32.88 -6.07
CA GLU A 120 -6.63 33.45 -6.46
C GLU A 120 -7.39 34.06 -5.27
N SER A 121 -6.89 33.85 -4.04
CA SER A 121 -7.42 34.41 -2.79
C SER A 121 -6.59 35.59 -2.31
#